data_AF-A0A7S1TP98-F1
#
_entry.id   AF-A0A7S1TP98-F1
#
_cell.length_a   1.000
_cell.length_b   1.000
_cell.length_c   1.000
_cell.angle_alpha   90.00
_cell.angle_beta   90.00
_cell.angle_gamma   90.00
#
_symmetry.space_group_name_H-M   'P 1'
#
loop_
_entity.id
_entity.type
_entity.pdbx_description
1 polymer ?
#
loop_
_entity_poly.entity_id
_entity_poly.type
_entity_poly.pdbx_seq_one_letter_code
_entity_poly.pdbx_strand_id
1 'polypeptide(L)'
;MAGTRIECLVLLDPPDGVRWGFPKAPADDAGSFPRRRDLLQFCFPEGGAYRAAEAREHIFALTDGSGGRLFGFCLGGLQLRPAGARTGPSVHGRGSGSCLCLLSRRPSHTAFMMLLRHLHGVLLLYPEAAAHLAKEAVAAVNATAPASPESSLGSLSAPGIAGLSGQELLKGRRDLLLGFPRGSEDALRQVAIMPLLNKLGAHKFMLVLSALLCERRVVFVSDTFSALSGWVLAAVAALHPFTWHGVLVPLLPKALLSFVAAPMPFVVGVHRAVLTDIASMPLSDIVWVDLDKPCVRVGNSPSVLNAAASRNSEDA
;
A
#
# COMPACT_ATOMS: atom_id res chain seq x y z
N MET A 1 -10.73 21.57 5.49
CA MET A 1 -9.36 21.14 5.16
C MET A 1 -8.97 20.03 6.11
N ALA A 2 -8.86 18.78 5.64
CA ALA A 2 -8.49 17.66 6.49
C ALA A 2 -6.99 17.74 6.81
N GLY A 3 -6.64 17.80 8.09
CA GLY A 3 -5.25 17.73 8.56
C GLY A 3 -4.58 16.42 8.19
N THR A 4 -3.26 16.33 8.37
CA THR A 4 -2.49 15.09 8.20
C THR A 4 -2.86 14.10 9.29
N ARG A 5 -3.98 13.40 9.12
CA ARG A 5 -4.53 12.51 10.14
C ARG A 5 -4.24 11.05 9.82
N ILE A 6 -3.55 10.39 10.75
CA ILE A 6 -3.52 8.93 10.83
C ILE A 6 -4.82 8.49 11.48
N GLU A 7 -5.66 7.81 10.70
CA GLU A 7 -6.93 7.25 11.18
C GLU A 7 -6.69 6.01 12.04
N CYS A 8 -5.68 5.21 11.68
CA CYS A 8 -5.28 4.04 12.45
C CYS A 8 -3.84 3.60 12.13
N LEU A 9 -3.11 3.12 13.13
CA LEU A 9 -1.86 2.39 12.98
C LEU A 9 -1.98 1.09 13.78
N VAL A 10 -1.85 -0.05 13.11
CA VAL A 10 -2.05 -1.38 13.70
C VAL A 10 -0.87 -2.31 13.44
N LEU A 11 -0.66 -3.23 14.37
CA LEU A 11 0.14 -4.43 14.18
C LEU A 11 -0.77 -5.65 14.15
N LEU A 12 -0.67 -6.42 13.07
CA LEU A 12 -1.49 -7.58 12.79
C LEU A 12 -0.63 -8.84 12.77
N ASP A 13 -1.09 -9.88 13.48
CA ASP A 13 -0.56 -11.23 13.45
C ASP A 13 -1.57 -12.14 12.73
N PRO A 14 -1.15 -12.92 11.71
CA PRO A 14 -2.01 -13.93 11.12
C PRO A 14 -2.37 -15.03 12.14
N PRO A 15 -3.56 -15.67 12.04
CA PRO A 15 -4.58 -15.45 11.01
C PRO A 15 -5.49 -14.24 11.26
N ASP A 16 -5.82 -13.90 12.51
CA ASP A 16 -6.90 -12.92 12.81
C ASP A 16 -6.57 -11.94 13.96
N GLY A 17 -5.32 -11.90 14.41
CA GLY A 17 -4.92 -11.21 15.64
C GLY A 17 -4.52 -9.76 15.40
N VAL A 18 -5.29 -8.78 15.87
CA VAL A 18 -4.75 -7.45 16.13
C VAL A 18 -3.91 -7.52 17.41
N ARG A 19 -2.59 -7.32 17.32
CA ARG A 19 -1.73 -7.27 18.51
C ARG A 19 -1.93 -5.97 19.27
N TRP A 20 -1.95 -4.85 18.54
CA TRP A 20 -2.28 -3.53 19.06
C TRP A 20 -2.69 -2.60 17.93
N GLY A 21 -3.39 -1.51 18.26
CA GLY A 21 -3.81 -0.51 17.30
C GLY A 21 -4.17 0.83 17.92
N PHE A 22 -3.76 1.93 17.28
CA PHE A 22 -3.92 3.30 17.78
C PHE A 22 -4.50 4.23 16.70
N PRO A 23 -5.39 5.19 17.03
CA PRO A 23 -5.98 5.41 18.35
C PRO A 23 -6.98 4.31 18.75
N LYS A 24 -7.56 3.62 17.77
CA LYS A 24 -8.43 2.45 17.96
C LYS A 24 -8.23 1.49 16.79
N ALA A 25 -8.05 0.21 17.06
CA ALA A 25 -7.99 -0.81 16.02
C ALA A 25 -9.35 -0.99 15.31
N PRO A 26 -9.36 -1.33 14.01
CA PRO A 26 -10.60 -1.65 13.31
C PRO A 26 -11.31 -2.85 13.95
N ALA A 27 -12.63 -2.76 14.00
CA ALA A 27 -13.50 -3.81 14.49
C ALA A 27 -14.42 -4.30 13.36
N ASP A 28 -15.21 -5.34 13.63
CA ASP A 28 -16.12 -5.94 12.65
C ASP A 28 -17.58 -5.46 12.82
N ASP A 29 -17.78 -4.38 13.58
CA ASP A 29 -19.07 -3.73 13.79
C ASP A 29 -19.49 -2.88 12.58
N ALA A 30 -20.80 -2.67 12.44
CA ALA A 30 -21.40 -2.03 11.27
C ALA A 30 -20.92 -0.58 11.02
N GLY A 31 -20.38 0.09 12.05
CA GLY A 31 -19.86 1.46 11.96
C GLY A 31 -18.36 1.57 11.69
N SER A 32 -17.60 0.47 11.66
CA SER A 32 -16.14 0.52 11.42
C SER A 32 -15.84 0.51 9.93
N PHE A 33 -15.11 1.53 9.47
CA PHE A 33 -14.53 1.59 8.13
C PHE A 33 -13.01 1.81 8.21
N PRO A 34 -12.18 0.87 7.72
CA PRO A 34 -12.57 -0.46 7.22
C PRO A 34 -13.05 -1.39 8.34
N ARG A 35 -13.70 -2.49 7.99
CA ARG A 35 -13.88 -3.61 8.92
C ARG A 35 -12.56 -4.35 9.08
N ARG A 36 -12.35 -4.98 10.24
CA ARG A 36 -11.13 -5.76 10.50
C ARG A 36 -10.91 -6.86 9.47
N ARG A 37 -11.94 -7.62 9.14
CA ARG A 37 -11.88 -8.70 8.14
C ARG A 37 -11.45 -8.22 6.75
N ASP A 38 -11.85 -7.00 6.38
CA ASP A 38 -11.52 -6.42 5.08
C ASP A 38 -10.06 -5.98 5.10
N LEU A 39 -9.64 -5.31 6.18
CA LEU A 39 -8.26 -4.89 6.37
C LEU A 39 -7.27 -6.08 6.30
N LEU A 40 -7.60 -7.20 6.93
CA LEU A 40 -6.76 -8.40 6.91
C LEU A 40 -6.50 -8.90 5.49
N GLN A 41 -7.50 -8.86 4.60
CA GLN A 41 -7.32 -9.28 3.21
C GLN A 41 -6.34 -8.38 2.46
N PHE A 42 -6.32 -7.07 2.75
CA PHE A 42 -5.38 -6.13 2.13
C PHE A 42 -3.99 -6.17 2.76
N CYS A 43 -3.88 -6.42 4.07
CA CYS A 43 -2.60 -6.62 4.74
C CYS A 43 -1.94 -7.95 4.37
N PHE A 44 -2.73 -8.96 3.99
CA PHE A 44 -2.27 -10.29 3.58
C PHE A 44 -2.85 -10.68 2.21
N PRO A 45 -2.42 -10.02 1.12
CA PRO A 45 -3.07 -10.07 -0.19
C PRO A 45 -3.03 -11.44 -0.87
N GLU A 46 -2.10 -12.31 -0.51
CA GLU A 46 -1.97 -13.67 -1.07
C GLU A 46 -2.95 -14.68 -0.44
N GLY A 47 -3.60 -14.31 0.67
CA GLY A 47 -4.41 -15.23 1.47
C GLY A 47 -3.53 -16.04 2.43
N GLY A 48 -3.60 -15.72 3.72
CA GLY A 48 -2.83 -16.38 4.77
C GLY A 48 -1.51 -15.66 5.11
N ALA A 49 -0.69 -16.31 5.93
CA ALA A 49 0.54 -15.71 6.43
C ALA A 49 1.63 -15.58 5.35
N TYR A 50 2.42 -14.51 5.43
CA TYR A 50 3.60 -14.35 4.57
C TYR A 50 4.53 -15.56 4.64
N ARG A 51 5.02 -16.03 3.49
CA ARG A 51 6.13 -16.97 3.45
C ARG A 51 7.35 -16.30 4.06
N ALA A 52 7.92 -16.92 5.09
CA ALA A 52 9.09 -16.42 5.81
C ALA A 52 10.29 -16.28 4.86
N ALA A 53 10.59 -15.05 4.44
CA ALA A 53 11.85 -14.72 3.80
C ALA A 53 12.14 -13.21 3.83
N GLU A 54 11.15 -12.33 3.55
CA GLU A 54 11.45 -10.90 3.33
C GLU A 54 10.32 -9.98 3.77
N ALA A 55 10.68 -8.82 4.33
CA ALA A 55 9.75 -7.75 4.61
C ALA A 55 9.18 -7.20 3.29
N ARG A 56 7.87 -7.05 3.22
CA ARG A 56 7.17 -6.62 2.00
C ARG A 56 6.44 -5.33 2.25
N GLU A 57 6.58 -4.41 1.31
CA GLU A 57 5.93 -3.13 1.34
C GLU A 57 4.87 -3.05 0.27
N HIS A 58 3.71 -2.49 0.60
CA HIS A 58 2.68 -2.23 -0.39
C HIS A 58 1.70 -1.19 0.11
N ILE A 59 0.96 -0.62 -0.84
CA ILE A 59 -0.09 0.35 -0.57
C ILE A 59 -1.38 -0.20 -1.15
N PHE A 60 -2.47 -0.03 -0.42
CA PHE A 60 -3.81 -0.23 -0.94
C PHE A 60 -4.65 1.03 -0.71
N ALA A 61 -5.79 1.10 -1.37
CA ALA A 61 -6.75 2.17 -1.20
C ALA A 61 -8.15 1.56 -1.03
N LEU A 62 -8.91 2.13 -0.10
CA LEU A 62 -10.30 1.81 0.12
C LEU A 62 -11.12 3.06 -0.17
N THR A 63 -12.22 2.89 -0.89
CA THR A 63 -13.13 3.98 -1.22
C THR A 63 -14.36 3.89 -0.32
N ASP A 64 -14.69 4.98 0.36
CA ASP A 64 -15.91 5.07 1.16
C ASP A 64 -17.13 5.47 0.31
N GLY A 65 -18.32 5.43 0.90
CA GLY A 65 -19.57 5.78 0.21
C GLY A 65 -19.69 7.23 -0.25
N SER A 66 -18.78 8.12 0.19
CA SER A 66 -18.72 9.51 -0.25
C SER A 66 -17.72 9.73 -1.40
N GLY A 67 -17.04 8.67 -1.86
CA GLY A 67 -15.97 8.75 -2.85
C GLY A 67 -14.62 9.13 -2.24
N GLY A 68 -14.55 9.31 -0.92
CA GLY A 68 -13.32 9.55 -0.19
C GLY A 68 -12.40 8.33 -0.21
N ARG A 69 -11.09 8.56 -0.27
CA ARG A 69 -10.08 7.50 -0.28
C ARG A 69 -9.37 7.41 1.06
N LEU A 70 -9.30 6.19 1.57
CA LEU A 70 -8.46 5.82 2.71
C LEU A 70 -7.31 4.94 2.20
N PHE A 71 -6.08 5.41 2.35
CA PHE A 71 -4.89 4.70 1.94
C PHE A 71 -4.34 3.87 3.09
N GLY A 72 -3.98 2.63 2.81
CA GLY A 72 -3.29 1.74 3.74
C GLY A 72 -1.87 1.49 3.31
N PHE A 73 -0.92 1.86 4.16
CA PHE A 73 0.52 1.63 4.00
C PHE A 73 0.89 0.39 4.79
N CYS A 74 1.44 -0.62 4.15
CA CYS A 74 1.75 -1.89 4.78
C CYS A 74 3.25 -2.17 4.74
N LEU A 75 3.75 -2.68 5.87
CA LEU A 75 5.03 -3.34 6.00
C LEU A 75 4.77 -4.73 6.60
N GLY A 76 4.64 -5.71 5.73
CA GLY A 76 4.35 -7.11 6.04
C GLY A 76 5.57 -8.02 6.06
N GLY A 77 5.38 -9.29 6.40
CA GLY A 77 6.46 -10.29 6.44
C GLY A 77 7.38 -10.15 7.65
N LEU A 78 6.93 -9.49 8.71
CA LEU A 78 7.76 -9.19 9.88
C LEU A 78 7.90 -10.41 10.79
N GLN A 79 9.12 -10.87 11.00
CA GLN A 79 9.41 -11.98 11.92
C GLN A 79 9.77 -11.44 13.31
N LEU A 80 8.77 -11.34 14.18
CA LEU A 80 8.92 -10.70 15.50
C LEU A 80 9.28 -11.67 16.64
N ARG A 81 9.54 -12.95 16.33
CA ARG A 81 9.95 -13.95 17.31
C ARG A 81 11.48 -14.05 17.41
N PRO A 82 12.05 -14.24 18.61
CA PRO A 82 13.47 -14.48 18.76
C PRO A 82 13.88 -15.79 18.07
N ALA A 83 14.86 -15.69 17.18
CA ALA A 83 15.52 -16.82 16.53
C ALA A 83 16.29 -17.64 17.57
N GLY A 84 15.60 -18.50 18.33
CA GLY A 84 16.25 -19.30 19.38
C GLY A 84 15.34 -20.16 20.26
N ALA A 85 14.02 -19.94 20.29
CA ALA A 85 13.11 -20.75 21.09
C ALA A 85 12.78 -22.09 20.38
N ARG A 86 13.71 -23.05 20.44
CA ARG A 86 13.45 -24.47 20.13
C ARG A 86 12.55 -25.05 21.22
N THR A 87 11.24 -25.11 20.99
CA THR A 87 10.35 -25.98 21.77
C THR A 87 9.40 -26.72 20.84
N GLY A 88 9.53 -28.06 20.85
CA GLY A 88 8.52 -29.02 20.44
C GLY A 88 8.22 -29.17 18.94
N PRO A 89 7.92 -30.39 18.46
CA PRO A 89 7.31 -30.60 17.15
C PRO A 89 5.84 -30.20 17.24
N SER A 90 5.53 -28.90 17.13
CA SER A 90 4.16 -28.48 16.85
C SER A 90 3.89 -28.65 15.36
N VAL A 91 2.97 -29.56 15.04
CA VAL A 91 2.52 -29.90 13.68
C VAL A 91 1.71 -28.76 13.02
N HIS A 92 1.61 -27.59 13.66
CA HIS A 92 0.88 -26.42 13.13
C HIS A 92 1.79 -25.19 13.02
N GLY A 93 2.19 -24.89 11.78
CA GLY A 93 2.49 -23.53 11.31
C GLY A 93 3.96 -23.13 11.23
N ARG A 94 4.52 -23.12 10.01
CA ARG A 94 5.67 -22.25 9.67
C ARG A 94 5.36 -20.84 10.17
N GLY A 95 6.32 -20.20 10.84
CA GLY A 95 6.16 -18.87 11.43
C GLY A 95 5.47 -17.89 10.47
N SER A 96 4.28 -17.43 10.86
CA SER A 96 3.49 -16.49 10.11
C SER A 96 4.00 -15.07 10.32
N GLY A 97 4.47 -14.40 9.26
CA GLY A 97 4.97 -13.03 9.37
C GLY A 97 3.87 -12.02 9.70
N SER A 98 4.13 -11.13 10.65
CA SER A 98 3.23 -10.05 11.07
C SER A 98 3.22 -8.90 10.03
N CYS A 99 2.24 -8.00 10.14
CA CYS A 99 2.12 -6.81 9.30
C CYS A 99 1.87 -5.55 10.13
N LEU A 100 2.70 -4.53 9.94
CA LEU A 100 2.39 -3.17 10.36
C LEU A 100 1.58 -2.48 9.26
N CYS A 101 0.42 -1.91 9.61
CA CYS A 101 -0.42 -1.19 8.68
C CYS A 101 -0.82 0.18 9.22
N LEU A 102 -0.62 1.23 8.42
CA LEU A 102 -1.04 2.59 8.71
C LEU A 102 -2.13 3.02 7.74
N LEU A 103 -3.26 3.49 8.26
CA LEU A 103 -4.40 4.01 7.52
C LEU A 103 -4.42 5.54 7.60
N SER A 104 -4.47 6.21 6.45
CA SER A 104 -4.51 7.67 6.34
C SER A 104 -5.27 8.11 5.10
N ARG A 105 -6.04 9.19 5.20
CA ARG A 105 -6.68 9.83 4.04
C ARG A 105 -5.69 10.64 3.19
N ARG A 106 -4.48 10.91 3.71
CA ARG A 106 -3.44 11.63 3.00
C ARG A 106 -2.44 10.63 2.40
N PRO A 107 -2.26 10.54 1.07
CA PRO A 107 -1.31 9.59 0.48
C PRO A 107 0.17 10.02 0.58
N SER A 108 0.70 10.25 1.79
CA SER A 108 2.12 10.58 1.99
C SER A 108 2.99 9.33 2.11
N HIS A 109 3.27 8.71 0.97
CA HIS A 109 3.98 7.44 0.90
C HIS A 109 5.34 7.46 1.62
N THR A 110 6.21 8.41 1.28
CA THR A 110 7.56 8.48 1.84
C THR A 110 7.55 8.60 3.36
N ALA A 111 6.74 9.53 3.91
CA ALA A 111 6.68 9.78 5.34
C ALA A 111 6.15 8.56 6.11
N PHE A 112 5.02 7.99 5.68
CA PHE A 112 4.42 6.86 6.39
C PHE A 112 5.25 5.58 6.27
N MET A 113 5.87 5.31 5.12
CA MET A 113 6.79 4.17 5.01
C MET A 113 8.05 4.33 5.86
N MET A 114 8.61 5.54 5.97
CA MET A 114 9.71 5.81 6.90
C MET A 114 9.31 5.55 8.35
N LEU A 115 8.10 5.98 8.75
CA LEU A 115 7.56 5.68 10.08
C LEU A 115 7.41 4.18 10.32
N LEU A 116 6.83 3.44 9.37
CA LEU A 116 6.66 1.99 9.50
C LEU A 116 8.00 1.26 9.60
N ARG A 117 9.01 1.64 8.82
CA ARG A 117 10.37 1.06 8.89
C ARG A 117 11.05 1.37 10.22
N HIS A 118 10.89 2.59 10.74
CA HIS A 118 11.42 2.94 12.05
C HIS A 118 10.77 2.11 13.17
N LEU A 119 9.44 2.02 13.17
CA LEU A 119 8.70 1.20 14.11
C LEU A 119 9.08 -0.27 14.01
N HIS A 120 9.29 -0.81 12.80
CA HIS A 120 9.79 -2.17 12.63
C HIS A 120 11.17 -2.36 13.28
N GLY A 121 12.10 -1.43 13.08
CA GLY A 121 13.41 -1.48 13.76
C GLY A 121 13.29 -1.49 15.29
N VAL A 122 12.39 -0.67 15.85
CA VAL A 122 12.13 -0.65 17.30
C VAL A 122 11.46 -1.94 17.76
N LEU A 123 10.52 -2.48 16.99
CA LEU A 123 9.80 -3.72 17.31
C LEU A 123 10.74 -4.94 17.38
N LEU A 124 11.82 -4.94 16.57
CA LEU A 124 12.86 -5.97 16.60
C LEU A 124 13.77 -5.88 17.83
N LEU A 125 14.03 -4.67 18.32
CA LEU A 125 14.97 -4.43 19.43
C LEU A 125 14.27 -4.36 20.80
N TYR A 126 13.08 -3.78 20.84
CA TYR A 126 12.31 -3.43 22.04
C TYR A 126 10.80 -3.64 21.80
N PRO A 127 10.31 -4.89 21.74
CA PRO A 127 8.91 -5.19 21.38
C PRO A 127 7.88 -4.58 22.34
N GLU A 128 8.22 -4.44 23.63
CA GLU A 128 7.35 -3.83 24.63
C GLU A 128 7.25 -2.30 24.46
N ALA A 129 8.31 -1.66 23.97
CA ALA A 129 8.36 -0.21 23.73
C ALA A 129 7.58 0.22 22.48
N ALA A 130 7.53 -0.66 21.48
CA ALA A 130 7.04 -0.33 20.14
C ALA A 130 5.58 0.14 20.13
N ALA A 131 4.74 -0.42 21.01
CA ALA A 131 3.35 0.00 21.14
C ALA A 131 3.23 1.43 21.70
N HIS A 132 4.06 1.78 22.68
CA HIS A 132 4.09 3.15 23.24
C HIS A 132 4.53 4.15 22.18
N LEU A 133 5.63 3.86 21.49
CA LEU A 133 6.16 4.70 20.42
C LEU A 133 5.15 4.87 19.27
N ALA A 134 4.47 3.79 18.87
CA ALA A 134 3.42 3.84 17.86
C ALA A 134 2.28 4.79 18.28
N LYS A 135 1.83 4.70 19.54
CA LYS A 135 0.80 5.59 20.10
C LYS A 135 1.23 7.05 20.09
N GLU A 136 2.46 7.34 20.53
CA GLU A 136 3.01 8.70 20.54
C GLU A 136 3.20 9.26 19.14
N ALA A 137 3.68 8.46 18.19
CA ALA A 137 3.83 8.87 16.80
C ALA A 137 2.48 9.22 16.16
N VAL A 138 1.44 8.42 16.41
CA VAL A 138 0.07 8.73 15.97
C VAL A 138 -0.43 10.03 16.59
N ALA A 139 -0.23 10.22 17.90
CA ALA A 139 -0.62 11.45 18.58
C ALA A 139 0.11 12.67 18.03
N ALA A 140 1.43 12.58 17.81
CA ALA A 140 2.25 13.67 17.28
C ALA A 140 1.81 14.07 15.86
N VAL A 141 1.63 13.11 14.95
CA VAL A 141 1.18 13.38 13.58
C VAL A 141 -0.24 13.97 13.57
N ASN A 142 -1.14 13.48 14.43
CA ASN A 142 -2.50 13.99 14.51
C ASN A 142 -2.60 15.35 15.21
N ALA A 143 -1.68 15.68 16.12
CA ALA A 143 -1.61 16.97 16.81
C ALA A 143 -1.09 18.10 15.90
N THR A 144 -0.43 17.76 14.80
CA THR A 144 0.00 18.74 13.81
C THR A 144 -1.21 19.45 13.22
N ALA A 145 -1.37 20.72 13.59
CA ALA A 145 -2.33 21.60 12.94
C ALA A 145 -2.07 21.63 11.43
N PRO A 146 -3.11 21.84 10.58
CA PRO A 146 -2.88 22.17 9.18
C PRO A 146 -1.97 23.41 9.14
N ALA A 147 -0.74 23.24 8.66
CA ALA A 147 0.28 24.28 8.72
C ALA A 147 -0.22 25.59 8.09
N SER A 148 0.05 26.72 8.75
CA SER A 148 -0.17 28.06 8.21
C SER A 148 0.63 28.27 6.91
N PRO A 149 0.19 29.13 5.98
CA PRO A 149 0.70 29.19 4.60
C PRO A 149 2.16 29.61 4.38
N GLU A 150 3.00 29.84 5.41
CA GLU A 150 4.29 30.56 5.23
C GLU A 150 5.60 29.73 5.34
N SER A 151 5.62 28.54 5.97
CA SER A 151 6.81 27.68 6.15
C SER A 151 6.92 26.46 5.20
N SER A 152 7.67 26.59 4.10
CA SER A 152 7.81 25.65 2.96
C SER A 152 7.93 24.13 3.22
N LEU A 153 8.24 23.66 4.43
CA LEU A 153 8.28 22.23 4.78
C LEU A 153 7.76 22.01 6.20
N GLY A 154 6.71 21.20 6.38
CA GLY A 154 6.29 20.75 7.71
C GLY A 154 7.15 19.58 8.14
N SER A 155 8.11 19.80 9.04
CA SER A 155 8.87 18.73 9.67
C SER A 155 8.18 18.31 10.97
N LEU A 156 7.96 17.02 11.13
CA LEU A 156 7.45 16.41 12.35
C LEU A 156 8.55 15.57 12.97
N SER A 157 8.97 15.92 14.18
CA SER A 157 9.78 15.03 15.02
C SER A 157 8.83 14.06 15.71
N ALA A 158 8.82 12.80 15.29
CA ALA A 158 8.22 11.75 16.09
C ALA A 158 9.19 11.41 17.24
N PRO A 159 8.72 11.29 18.49
CA PRO A 159 9.60 11.08 19.63
C PRO A 159 10.43 9.80 19.43
N GLY A 160 11.75 9.89 19.58
CA GLY A 160 12.58 8.70 19.77
C GLY A 160 12.34 8.09 21.15
N ILE A 161 12.74 6.83 21.35
CA ILE A 161 12.60 6.12 22.64
C ILE A 161 13.27 6.93 23.76
N ALA A 162 12.48 7.61 24.58
CA ALA A 162 12.88 8.21 25.85
C ALA A 162 11.76 7.94 26.86
N GLY A 163 11.90 6.88 27.65
CA GLY A 163 10.88 6.54 28.66
C GLY A 163 10.90 5.12 29.22
N LEU A 164 11.72 4.21 28.69
CA LEU A 164 11.95 2.93 29.36
C LEU A 164 13.11 3.07 30.34
N SER A 165 12.77 3.08 31.63
CA SER A 165 13.73 3.11 32.74
C SER A 165 14.80 2.04 32.56
N GLY A 166 16.04 2.50 32.43
CA GLY A 166 17.25 1.75 32.20
C GLY A 166 18.32 2.77 31.86
N GLN A 167 18.84 3.44 32.88
CA GLN A 167 19.91 4.44 32.75
C GLN A 167 21.05 3.90 31.87
N GLU A 168 21.52 4.75 30.94
CA GLU A 168 22.74 4.58 30.16
C GLU A 168 22.74 3.58 28.99
N LEU A 169 21.72 3.58 28.11
CA LEU A 169 21.89 2.98 26.77
C LEU A 169 21.09 3.66 25.66
N LEU A 170 21.25 4.99 25.48
CA LEU A 170 21.23 5.72 24.19
C LEU A 170 21.13 7.25 24.45
N LYS A 171 22.28 7.91 24.65
CA LYS A 171 22.45 9.39 24.53
C LYS A 171 22.21 9.91 23.09
N GLY A 172 21.63 9.10 22.21
CA GLY A 172 21.38 9.43 20.81
C GLY A 172 19.89 9.52 20.53
N ARG A 173 19.31 10.69 20.79
CA ARG A 173 17.96 11.06 20.34
C ARG A 173 17.93 10.99 18.80
N ARG A 174 17.47 9.87 18.23
CA ARG A 174 17.19 9.78 16.79
C ARG A 174 15.73 10.18 16.56
N ASP A 175 15.48 11.47 16.68
CA ASP A 175 14.20 12.06 16.30
C ASP A 175 13.91 11.69 14.83
N LEU A 176 12.82 10.96 14.58
CA LEU A 176 12.42 10.65 13.21
C LEU A 176 11.74 11.90 12.63
N LEU A 177 12.45 12.58 11.73
CA LEU A 177 11.92 13.74 11.03
C LEU A 177 11.10 13.32 9.82
N LEU A 178 9.79 13.49 9.91
CA LEU A 178 8.85 13.24 8.82
C LEU A 178 8.53 14.56 8.12
N GLY A 179 8.85 14.65 6.83
CA GLY A 179 8.46 15.77 5.99
C GLY A 179 7.12 15.54 5.32
N PHE A 180 6.17 16.48 5.48
CA PHE A 180 4.88 16.45 4.79
C PHE A 180 4.76 17.62 3.81
N PRO A 181 4.55 17.34 2.50
CA PRO A 181 4.31 18.40 1.53
C PRO A 181 2.97 19.11 1.75
N ARG A 182 2.92 20.40 1.43
CA ARG A 182 1.76 21.29 1.63
C ARG A 182 0.67 21.05 0.57
N GLY A 183 -0.57 21.42 0.92
CA GLY A 183 -1.73 21.39 0.01
C GLY A 183 -2.63 20.16 0.17
N SER A 184 -3.95 20.38 0.10
CA SER A 184 -4.99 19.32 0.10
C SER A 184 -5.10 18.61 -1.25
N GLU A 185 -4.67 19.27 -2.34
CA GLU A 185 -4.81 18.79 -3.72
C GLU A 185 -3.59 18.01 -4.24
N ASP A 186 -2.49 17.98 -3.48
CA ASP A 186 -1.17 17.58 -3.98
C ASP A 186 -0.67 16.22 -3.48
N ALA A 187 -1.51 15.46 -2.79
CA ALA A 187 -1.03 14.26 -2.11
C ALA A 187 -0.62 13.15 -3.10
N LEU A 188 -1.27 13.05 -4.27
CA LEU A 188 -0.79 12.20 -5.37
C LEU A 188 0.33 12.86 -6.21
N ARG A 189 0.48 14.19 -6.19
CA ARG A 189 1.62 14.87 -6.85
C ARG A 189 2.98 14.47 -6.26
N GLN A 190 2.99 13.92 -5.04
CA GLN A 190 4.19 13.38 -4.39
C GLN A 190 4.63 12.03 -4.96
N VAL A 191 3.74 11.32 -5.66
CA VAL A 191 4.08 10.05 -6.28
C VAL A 191 4.91 10.35 -7.52
N ALA A 192 6.15 9.88 -7.52
CA ALA A 192 7.04 10.07 -8.65
C ALA A 192 6.47 9.37 -9.90
N ILE A 193 6.11 10.15 -10.91
CA ILE A 193 5.62 9.65 -12.21
C ILE A 193 6.80 9.16 -13.08
N MET A 194 7.98 9.77 -12.91
CA MET A 194 9.17 9.48 -13.72
C MET A 194 9.58 7.99 -13.74
N PRO A 195 9.57 7.24 -12.63
CA PRO A 195 9.84 5.80 -12.67
C PRO A 195 8.88 5.03 -13.59
N LEU A 196 7.59 5.38 -13.61
CA LEU A 196 6.60 4.73 -14.47
C LEU A 196 6.84 5.06 -15.95
N LEU A 197 7.08 6.34 -16.25
CA LEU A 197 7.39 6.79 -17.61
C LEU A 197 8.66 6.11 -18.14
N ASN A 198 9.72 6.04 -17.33
CA ASN A 198 10.98 5.41 -17.69
C ASN A 198 10.82 3.89 -17.92
N LYS A 199 9.93 3.22 -17.17
CA LYS A 199 9.67 1.79 -17.34
C LYS A 199 8.85 1.47 -18.59
N LEU A 200 7.83 2.27 -18.91
CA LEU A 200 6.97 2.04 -20.07
C LEU A 200 7.54 2.59 -21.39
N GLY A 201 8.30 3.69 -21.31
CA GLY A 201 8.57 4.57 -22.43
C GLY A 201 7.36 5.44 -22.78
N ALA A 202 7.60 6.54 -23.50
CA ALA A 202 6.59 7.56 -23.79
C ALA A 202 5.34 7.00 -24.48
N HIS A 203 5.50 6.15 -25.51
CA HIS A 203 4.37 5.61 -26.27
C HIS A 203 3.40 4.79 -25.41
N LYS A 204 3.91 3.81 -24.65
CA LYS A 204 3.06 2.96 -23.80
C LYS A 204 2.48 3.74 -22.62
N PHE A 205 3.25 4.68 -22.07
CA PHE A 205 2.75 5.59 -21.04
C PHE A 205 1.56 6.41 -21.54
N MET A 206 1.62 6.94 -22.77
CA MET A 206 0.50 7.64 -23.39
C MET A 206 -0.71 6.72 -23.60
N LEU A 207 -0.52 5.46 -24.00
CA LEU A 207 -1.63 4.50 -24.09
C LEU A 207 -2.34 4.28 -22.76
N VAL A 208 -1.56 4.13 -21.67
CA VAL A 208 -2.10 4.02 -20.31
C VAL A 208 -2.85 5.29 -19.93
N LEU A 209 -2.25 6.46 -20.15
CA LEU A 209 -2.88 7.74 -19.83
C LEU A 209 -4.19 7.94 -20.61
N SER A 210 -4.21 7.63 -21.90
CA SER A 210 -5.42 7.69 -22.73
C SER A 210 -6.49 6.72 -22.23
N ALA A 211 -6.12 5.50 -21.85
CA ALA A 211 -7.05 4.54 -21.26
C ALA A 211 -7.68 5.07 -19.97
N LEU A 212 -6.90 5.71 -19.11
CA LEU A 212 -7.38 6.34 -17.88
C LEU A 212 -8.27 7.56 -18.15
N LEU A 213 -7.91 8.43 -19.10
CA LEU A 213 -8.75 9.58 -19.47
C LEU A 213 -10.09 9.17 -20.09
N CYS A 214 -10.13 8.01 -20.76
CA CYS A 214 -11.34 7.40 -21.31
C CYS A 214 -12.08 6.48 -20.33
N GLU A 215 -11.73 6.51 -19.03
CA GLU A 215 -12.35 5.71 -17.98
C GLU A 215 -12.42 4.21 -18.30
N ARG A 216 -11.36 3.66 -18.92
CA ARG A 216 -11.28 2.23 -19.25
C ARG A 216 -10.97 1.40 -18.01
N ARG A 217 -11.26 0.09 -18.10
CA ARG A 217 -10.86 -0.91 -17.11
C ARG A 217 -9.38 -1.24 -17.29
N VAL A 218 -8.53 -0.82 -16.35
CA VAL A 218 -7.08 -0.98 -16.44
C VAL A 218 -6.59 -1.91 -15.34
N VAL A 219 -5.85 -2.96 -15.73
CA VAL A 219 -5.21 -3.93 -14.82
C VAL A 219 -3.70 -3.83 -14.96
N PHE A 220 -3.03 -3.40 -13.88
CA PHE A 220 -1.59 -3.47 -13.76
C PHE A 220 -1.16 -4.83 -13.20
N VAL A 221 -0.05 -5.36 -13.69
CA VAL A 221 0.50 -6.67 -13.32
C VAL A 221 1.95 -6.51 -12.88
N SER A 222 2.31 -7.16 -11.77
CA SER A 222 3.70 -7.33 -11.33
C SER A 222 3.93 -8.59 -10.51
N ASP A 223 5.17 -9.03 -10.46
CA ASP A 223 5.73 -9.98 -9.47
C ASP A 223 6.09 -9.31 -8.13
N THR A 224 6.09 -7.97 -8.05
CA THR A 224 6.50 -7.24 -6.84
C THR A 224 5.39 -6.32 -6.33
N PHE A 225 4.90 -6.57 -5.10
CA PHE A 225 3.82 -5.80 -4.45
C PHE A 225 4.10 -4.29 -4.32
N SER A 226 5.30 -3.92 -3.87
CA SER A 226 5.71 -2.52 -3.70
C SER A 226 5.69 -1.78 -5.02
N ALA A 227 6.26 -2.41 -6.05
CA ALA A 227 6.35 -1.85 -7.39
C ALA A 227 4.94 -1.70 -7.99
N LEU A 228 4.11 -2.75 -7.92
CA LEU A 228 2.73 -2.77 -8.40
C LEU A 228 1.89 -1.62 -7.84
N SER A 229 1.82 -1.52 -6.51
CA SER A 229 1.04 -0.48 -5.85
C SER A 229 1.58 0.93 -6.16
N GLY A 230 2.90 1.10 -6.22
CA GLY A 230 3.55 2.35 -6.62
C GLY A 230 3.21 2.77 -8.06
N TRP A 231 3.24 1.83 -9.00
CA TRP A 231 2.92 2.09 -10.42
C TRP A 231 1.47 2.46 -10.65
N VAL A 232 0.53 1.77 -10.00
CA VAL A 232 -0.90 2.11 -10.07
C VAL A 232 -1.13 3.53 -9.55
N LEU A 233 -0.56 3.89 -8.41
CA LEU A 233 -0.69 5.24 -7.86
C LEU A 233 -0.01 6.30 -8.75
N ALA A 234 1.14 5.98 -9.35
CA ALA A 234 1.83 6.88 -10.28
C ALA A 234 1.01 7.13 -11.55
N ALA A 235 0.34 6.11 -12.08
CA ALA A 235 -0.52 6.23 -13.24
C ALA A 235 -1.73 7.13 -12.95
N VAL A 236 -2.36 6.97 -11.77
CA VAL A 236 -3.46 7.85 -11.35
C VAL A 236 -2.97 9.27 -11.05
N ALA A 237 -1.78 9.43 -10.48
CA ALA A 237 -1.18 10.74 -10.23
C ALA A 237 -0.91 11.51 -11.54
N ALA A 238 -0.59 10.81 -12.62
CA ALA A 238 -0.37 11.40 -13.93
C ALA A 238 -1.62 12.02 -14.57
N LEU A 239 -2.83 11.76 -14.04
CA LEU A 239 -4.07 12.38 -14.51
C LEU A 239 -4.20 13.86 -14.15
N HIS A 240 -3.35 14.38 -13.27
CA HIS A 240 -3.43 15.77 -12.82
C HIS A 240 -3.55 16.75 -14.01
N PRO A 241 -4.51 17.71 -13.97
CA PRO A 241 -5.35 18.11 -12.84
C PRO A 241 -6.63 17.28 -12.62
N PHE A 242 -6.90 16.28 -13.45
CA PHE A 242 -8.06 15.41 -13.29
C PHE A 242 -7.86 14.41 -12.14
N THR A 243 -8.97 14.06 -11.51
CA THR A 243 -9.05 13.01 -10.51
C THR A 243 -9.71 11.77 -11.10
N TRP A 244 -9.13 10.60 -10.87
CA TRP A 244 -9.82 9.34 -11.16
C TRP A 244 -11.03 9.22 -10.24
N HIS A 245 -12.23 9.04 -10.77
CA HIS A 245 -13.47 8.88 -9.99
C HIS A 245 -13.94 7.42 -9.89
N GLY A 246 -13.44 6.55 -10.77
CA GLY A 246 -13.72 5.12 -10.73
C GLY A 246 -13.08 4.41 -9.55
N VAL A 247 -13.22 3.09 -9.55
CA VAL A 247 -12.66 2.25 -8.49
C VAL A 247 -11.14 2.23 -8.59
N LEU A 248 -10.45 2.39 -7.47
CA LEU A 248 -8.99 2.35 -7.39
C LEU A 248 -8.57 1.34 -6.33
N VAL A 249 -7.92 0.26 -6.76
CA VAL A 249 -7.36 -0.75 -5.86
C VAL A 249 -5.90 -1.01 -6.28
N PRO A 250 -4.93 -0.24 -5.77
CA PRO A 250 -3.52 -0.36 -6.17
C PRO A 250 -2.94 -1.76 -5.98
N LEU A 251 -3.53 -2.52 -5.06
CA LEU A 251 -3.25 -3.92 -4.85
C LEU A 251 -4.54 -4.68 -4.52
N LEU A 252 -5.03 -5.48 -5.46
CA LEU A 252 -6.22 -6.30 -5.30
C LEU A 252 -5.86 -7.64 -4.63
N PRO A 253 -6.40 -7.94 -3.44
CA PRO A 253 -6.13 -9.20 -2.76
C PRO A 253 -6.83 -10.37 -3.44
N LYS A 254 -6.31 -11.58 -3.23
CA LYS A 254 -6.82 -12.82 -3.84
C LYS A 254 -8.31 -13.08 -3.53
N ALA A 255 -8.76 -12.70 -2.33
CA ALA A 255 -10.15 -12.85 -1.93
C ALA A 255 -11.13 -11.99 -2.75
N LEU A 256 -10.64 -10.96 -3.44
CA LEU A 256 -11.46 -9.97 -4.16
C LEU A 256 -11.24 -10.02 -5.69
N LEU A 257 -10.68 -11.12 -6.24
CA LEU A 257 -10.38 -11.20 -7.67
C LEU A 257 -11.61 -11.15 -8.57
N SER A 258 -12.78 -11.57 -8.08
CA SER A 258 -14.05 -11.46 -8.81
C SER A 258 -14.37 -10.01 -9.20
N PHE A 259 -13.79 -9.03 -8.51
CA PHE A 259 -13.95 -7.61 -8.81
C PHE A 259 -13.43 -7.22 -10.21
N VAL A 260 -12.47 -7.97 -10.76
CA VAL A 260 -11.92 -7.71 -12.11
C VAL A 260 -12.99 -7.89 -13.20
N ALA A 261 -14.03 -8.69 -12.94
CA ALA A 261 -15.16 -8.88 -13.85
C ALA A 261 -16.20 -7.75 -13.77
N ALA A 262 -16.02 -6.75 -12.90
CA ALA A 262 -16.95 -5.64 -12.80
C ALA A 262 -17.06 -4.86 -14.14
N PRO A 263 -18.27 -4.41 -14.52
CA PRO A 263 -18.48 -3.68 -15.77
C PRO A 263 -18.08 -2.20 -15.67
N MET A 264 -17.94 -1.68 -14.45
CA MET A 264 -17.61 -0.27 -14.19
C MET A 264 -16.12 0.03 -14.40
N PRO A 265 -15.75 1.29 -14.70
CA PRO A 265 -14.36 1.73 -14.75
C PRO A 265 -13.59 1.42 -13.46
N PHE A 266 -12.41 0.83 -13.59
CA PHE A 266 -11.51 0.59 -12.48
C PHE A 266 -10.05 0.69 -12.89
N VAL A 267 -9.20 0.98 -11.90
CA VAL A 267 -7.75 0.80 -11.98
C VAL A 267 -7.36 -0.13 -10.84
N VAL A 268 -6.86 -1.31 -11.18
CA VAL A 268 -6.45 -2.31 -10.19
C VAL A 268 -5.05 -2.83 -10.45
N GLY A 269 -4.32 -3.15 -9.40
CA GLY A 269 -3.06 -3.90 -9.47
C GLY A 269 -3.28 -5.34 -9.05
N VAL A 270 -2.89 -6.31 -9.87
CA VAL A 270 -2.93 -7.74 -9.54
C VAL A 270 -1.54 -8.35 -9.55
N HIS A 271 -1.26 -9.19 -8.56
CA HIS A 271 0.01 -9.92 -8.53
C HIS A 271 0.02 -10.99 -9.64
N ARG A 272 1.17 -11.24 -10.27
CA ARG A 272 1.25 -12.20 -11.39
C ARG A 272 0.76 -13.60 -11.02
N ALA A 273 1.01 -14.03 -9.78
CA ALA A 273 0.63 -15.35 -9.29
C ALA A 273 -0.89 -15.62 -9.33
N VAL A 274 -1.75 -14.60 -9.41
CA VAL A 274 -3.20 -14.75 -9.48
C VAL A 274 -3.76 -14.65 -10.91
N LEU A 275 -2.94 -14.43 -11.93
CA LEU A 275 -3.43 -14.33 -13.31
C LEU A 275 -4.11 -15.60 -13.81
N THR A 276 -3.67 -16.78 -13.34
CA THR A 276 -4.33 -18.06 -13.65
C THR A 276 -5.76 -18.10 -13.13
N ASP A 277 -5.97 -17.56 -11.92
CA ASP A 277 -7.29 -17.51 -11.28
C ASP A 277 -8.22 -16.52 -12.03
N ILE A 278 -7.65 -15.46 -12.61
CA ILE A 278 -8.38 -14.47 -13.41
C ILE A 278 -8.65 -14.96 -14.85
N ALA A 279 -7.82 -15.84 -15.39
CA ALA A 279 -7.90 -16.27 -16.80
C ALA A 279 -9.22 -16.96 -17.17
N SER A 280 -9.89 -17.59 -16.21
CA SER A 280 -11.20 -18.25 -16.39
C SER A 280 -12.40 -17.33 -16.23
N MET A 281 -12.19 -16.04 -15.88
CA MET A 281 -13.28 -15.11 -15.65
C MET A 281 -13.85 -14.54 -16.97
N PRO A 282 -15.15 -14.21 -17.01
CA PRO A 282 -15.77 -13.58 -18.18
C PRO A 282 -15.40 -12.08 -18.24
N LEU A 283 -14.22 -11.78 -18.75
CA LEU A 283 -13.73 -10.41 -18.88
C LEU A 283 -13.99 -9.87 -20.29
N SER A 284 -14.09 -8.55 -20.40
CA SER A 284 -14.17 -7.86 -21.68
C SER A 284 -13.33 -6.60 -21.64
N ASP A 285 -12.71 -6.21 -22.75
CA ASP A 285 -12.25 -4.83 -22.96
C ASP A 285 -11.29 -4.26 -21.90
N ILE A 286 -10.48 -5.12 -21.26
CA ILE A 286 -9.52 -4.72 -20.24
C ILE A 286 -8.21 -4.28 -20.89
N VAL A 287 -7.66 -3.17 -20.41
CA VAL A 287 -6.30 -2.72 -20.70
C VAL A 287 -5.35 -3.35 -19.70
N TRP A 288 -4.55 -4.31 -20.15
CA TRP A 288 -3.54 -4.99 -19.37
C TRP A 288 -2.19 -4.27 -19.48
N VAL A 289 -1.56 -4.00 -18.35
CA VAL A 289 -0.27 -3.31 -18.25
C VAL A 289 0.68 -4.18 -17.44
N ASP A 290 1.71 -4.72 -18.08
CA ASP A 290 2.78 -5.47 -17.42
C ASP A 290 4.06 -4.63 -17.41
N LEU A 291 4.61 -4.38 -16.23
CA LEU A 291 5.79 -3.52 -16.03
C LEU A 291 7.07 -4.30 -15.75
N ASP A 292 6.96 -5.58 -15.38
CA ASP A 292 8.13 -6.46 -15.34
C ASP A 292 8.53 -6.86 -16.77
N LYS A 293 7.53 -6.97 -17.65
CA LYS A 293 7.68 -7.11 -19.11
C LYS A 293 6.96 -5.96 -19.80
N PRO A 294 7.58 -4.75 -19.90
CA PRO A 294 6.92 -3.50 -20.32
C PRO A 294 6.05 -3.62 -21.56
N CYS A 295 4.76 -3.87 -21.39
CA CYS A 295 3.77 -4.01 -22.46
C CYS A 295 2.40 -3.51 -22.02
N VAL A 296 1.62 -3.06 -23.01
CA VAL A 296 0.24 -2.59 -22.85
C VAL A 296 -0.58 -3.29 -23.92
N ARG A 297 -1.62 -4.02 -23.53
CA ARG A 297 -2.46 -4.83 -24.42
C ARG A 297 -3.91 -4.70 -24.04
N VAL A 298 -4.81 -4.70 -25.02
CA VAL A 298 -6.25 -4.79 -24.76
C VAL A 298 -6.71 -6.21 -24.99
N GLY A 299 -7.51 -6.76 -24.08
CA GLY A 299 -8.03 -8.11 -24.26
C GLY A 299 -8.93 -8.61 -23.13
N ASN A 300 -9.57 -9.74 -23.43
CA ASN A 300 -10.58 -10.38 -22.57
C ASN A 300 -9.97 -11.44 -21.63
N SER A 301 -8.64 -11.58 -21.63
CA SER A 301 -7.93 -12.56 -20.80
C SER A 301 -6.49 -12.08 -20.58
N PRO A 302 -5.87 -12.37 -19.42
CA PRO A 302 -4.46 -12.04 -19.17
C PRO A 302 -3.49 -12.73 -20.14
N SER A 303 -3.93 -13.76 -20.89
CA SER A 303 -3.11 -14.44 -21.91
C SER A 303 -2.57 -13.50 -22.99
N VAL A 304 -3.22 -12.36 -23.23
CA VAL A 304 -2.74 -11.33 -24.18
C VAL A 304 -1.38 -10.74 -23.81
N LEU A 305 -0.98 -10.82 -22.53
CA LEU A 305 0.34 -10.39 -22.08
C LEU A 305 1.47 -11.32 -22.57
N ASN A 306 1.14 -12.57 -22.91
CA ASN A 306 2.10 -13.55 -23.44
C ASN A 306 2.12 -13.59 -24.97
N ALA A 307 1.19 -12.90 -25.64
CA ALA A 307 1.16 -12.85 -27.10
C ALA A 307 2.42 -12.13 -27.60
N ALA A 308 3.17 -12.80 -28.48
CA ALA A 308 4.32 -12.20 -29.16
C ALA A 308 3.92 -10.84 -29.74
N ALA A 309 4.83 -9.88 -29.74
CA ALA A 309 4.67 -8.67 -30.53
C ALA A 309 4.50 -9.13 -31.99
N SER A 310 3.26 -9.15 -32.48
CA SER A 310 2.99 -9.24 -33.90
C SER A 310 3.80 -8.11 -34.52
N ARG A 311 4.78 -8.49 -35.35
CA ARG A 311 5.60 -7.54 -36.09
C ARG A 311 4.64 -6.61 -36.82
N ASN A 312 4.76 -5.30 -36.60
CA ASN A 312 4.16 -4.34 -37.53
C ASN A 312 4.88 -4.54 -38.86
N SER A 313 4.27 -5.30 -39.75
CA SER A 313 4.43 -5.15 -41.19
C SER A 313 3.51 -4.01 -41.60
N GLU A 314 4.01 -2.78 -41.59
CA GLU A 314 3.42 -1.61 -42.25
C GLU A 314 4.44 -0.45 -42.16
N ASP A 315 5.59 -0.67 -42.80
CA ASP A 315 6.38 0.38 -43.44
C ASP A 315 6.55 -0.10 -44.89
N ALA A 316 5.63 0.34 -45.75
CA ALA A 316 5.71 0.33 -47.21
C ALA A 316 4.90 1.51 -47.74
#